data_AF-A0A8C5QT09-F1
#
_entry.id   AF-A0A8C5QT09-F1
#
_cell.length_a   1.000
_cell.length_b   1.000
_cell.length_c   1.000
_cell.angle_alpha   90.00
_cell.angle_beta   90.00
_cell.angle_gamma   90.00
#
_symmetry.space_group_name_H-M   'P 1'
#
loop_
_entity.id
_entity.type
_entity.pdbx_description
1 polymer ?
#
loop_
_entity_poly.entity_id
_entity_poly.type
_entity_poly.pdbx_seq_one_letter_code
_entity_poly.pdbx_strand_id
1 'polypeptide(L)'
;MPLFGNTFSPKKTPPRKSASLSNLHSLDRTTKEVELGLDYGLPSINIAGQSLKFENGQWITESGGTGSLKEIQRLRKRNLQLEEENNLLRLKVDILLDMTPNEQAAGDTFGVTNLPSATITSSAQSDPDRV
;
A
#
# COMPACT_ATOMS: atom_id res chain seq x y z
N MET A 1 0.20 -57.22 -60.43
CA MET A 1 1.39 -57.17 -59.55
C MET A 1 1.91 -55.75 -59.52
N PRO A 2 2.09 -55.10 -58.35
CA PRO A 2 2.69 -53.78 -58.29
C PRO A 2 4.21 -53.91 -58.50
N LEU A 3 4.71 -53.17 -59.49
CA LEU A 3 6.10 -53.21 -59.99
C LEU A 3 6.97 -52.05 -59.46
N PHE A 4 6.59 -51.44 -58.34
CA PHE A 4 7.32 -50.31 -57.76
C PHE A 4 7.37 -50.44 -56.23
N GLY A 5 8.35 -51.21 -55.76
CA GLY A 5 8.84 -51.10 -54.40
C GLY A 5 9.79 -49.92 -54.33
N ASN A 6 9.36 -48.83 -53.68
CA ASN A 6 10.30 -47.88 -53.10
C ASN A 6 9.94 -47.73 -51.62
N THR A 7 10.39 -48.70 -50.82
CA THR A 7 10.39 -48.58 -49.36
C THR A 7 11.27 -47.40 -49.03
N PHE A 8 10.64 -46.29 -48.63
CA PHE A 8 11.31 -45.13 -48.08
C PHE A 8 12.23 -45.58 -46.94
N SER A 9 13.52 -45.69 -47.25
CA SER A 9 14.58 -46.06 -46.31
C SER A 9 15.45 -44.83 -46.09
N PRO A 10 14.96 -43.82 -45.33
CA PRO A 10 15.73 -42.62 -45.07
C PRO A 10 17.06 -43.00 -44.43
N LYS A 11 18.16 -42.54 -45.04
CA LYS A 11 19.50 -42.75 -44.52
C LYS A 11 19.59 -42.15 -43.12
N LYS A 12 20.28 -42.83 -42.20
CA LYS A 12 20.50 -42.32 -40.85
C LYS A 12 21.18 -40.95 -40.93
N THR A 13 20.56 -39.95 -40.33
CA THR A 13 21.06 -38.58 -40.32
C THR A 13 22.43 -38.54 -39.63
N PRO A 14 23.45 -37.88 -40.23
CA PRO A 14 24.76 -37.76 -39.62
C PRO A 14 24.69 -37.16 -38.21
N PRO A 15 25.57 -37.59 -37.28
CA PRO A 15 25.64 -37.00 -35.94
C PRO A 15 25.86 -35.50 -36.02
N ARG A 16 25.05 -34.74 -35.26
CA ARG A 16 25.10 -33.28 -35.24
C ARG A 16 26.43 -32.86 -34.59
N LYS A 17 27.22 -32.00 -35.27
CA LYS A 17 28.55 -31.56 -34.81
C LYS A 17 28.52 -30.61 -33.61
N SER A 18 27.36 -30.00 -33.34
CA SER A 18 27.11 -29.18 -32.16
C SER A 18 26.25 -29.98 -31.19
N ALA A 19 26.81 -30.36 -30.04
CA ALA A 19 26.00 -30.76 -28.91
C ALA A 19 25.11 -29.56 -28.51
N SER A 20 23.91 -29.85 -28.00
CA SER A 20 23.09 -28.82 -27.36
C SER A 20 23.95 -28.12 -26.29
N LEU A 21 23.88 -26.79 -26.16
CA LEU A 21 24.50 -26.08 -25.02
C LEU A 21 23.97 -26.56 -23.67
N SER A 22 22.89 -27.34 -23.71
CA SER A 22 22.41 -28.13 -22.60
C SER A 22 23.31 -29.37 -22.40
N ASN A 23 24.08 -29.34 -21.31
CA ASN A 23 24.82 -30.47 -20.74
C ASN A 23 23.90 -31.60 -20.23
N LEU A 24 22.60 -31.58 -20.56
CA LEU A 24 21.60 -32.55 -20.09
C LEU A 24 21.89 -33.99 -20.54
N HIS A 25 22.70 -34.16 -21.59
CA HIS A 25 23.15 -35.46 -22.08
C HIS A 25 24.35 -36.02 -21.30
N SER A 26 25.10 -35.18 -20.56
CA SER A 26 26.20 -35.60 -19.69
C SER A 26 25.78 -35.76 -18.23
N LEU A 27 24.58 -35.30 -17.85
CA LEU A 27 24.03 -35.56 -16.53
C LEU A 27 23.68 -37.05 -16.40
N ASP A 28 24.04 -37.63 -15.27
CA ASP A 28 23.61 -38.95 -14.86
C ASP A 28 22.09 -38.99 -14.66
N ARG A 29 21.52 -40.20 -14.74
CA ARG A 29 20.07 -40.38 -14.64
C ARG A 29 19.51 -39.81 -13.33
N THR A 30 20.24 -39.99 -12.23
CA THR A 30 19.82 -39.55 -10.89
C THR A 30 19.79 -38.03 -10.75
N THR A 31 20.83 -37.31 -11.18
CA THR A 31 20.81 -35.83 -11.17
C THR A 31 19.73 -35.28 -12.08
N LYS A 32 19.52 -35.89 -13.25
CA LYS A 32 18.46 -35.49 -14.18
C LYS A 32 17.06 -35.64 -13.57
N GLU A 33 16.80 -36.73 -12.86
CA GLU A 33 15.52 -36.96 -12.18
C GLU A 33 15.31 -35.98 -11.01
N VAL A 34 16.38 -35.56 -10.31
CA VAL A 34 16.28 -34.59 -9.22
C VAL A 34 16.09 -33.16 -9.71
N GLU A 35 16.86 -32.71 -10.70
CA GLU A 35 16.83 -31.30 -11.15
C GLU A 35 15.73 -30.99 -12.15
N LEU A 36 15.39 -31.96 -13.01
CA LEU A 36 14.47 -31.81 -14.13
C LEU A 36 13.28 -32.76 -14.05
N GLY A 37 13.15 -33.48 -12.93
CA GLY A 37 11.99 -34.33 -12.67
C GLY A 37 10.71 -33.53 -12.50
N LEU A 38 9.59 -34.26 -12.58
CA LEU A 38 8.26 -33.70 -12.32
C LEU A 38 7.99 -33.50 -10.82
N ASP A 39 8.87 -33.99 -9.95
CA ASP A 39 8.76 -33.88 -8.50
C ASP A 39 9.47 -32.62 -7.98
N TYR A 40 8.99 -31.44 -8.43
CA TYR A 40 9.59 -30.14 -8.09
C TYR A 40 9.10 -29.58 -6.74
N GLY A 41 8.24 -30.31 -6.01
CA GLY A 41 7.69 -29.88 -4.73
C GLY A 41 6.94 -28.53 -4.79
N LEU A 42 6.87 -27.85 -3.66
CA LEU A 42 6.37 -26.47 -3.59
C LEU A 42 7.43 -25.51 -4.18
N PRO A 43 7.05 -24.51 -4.98
CA PRO A 43 8.00 -23.53 -5.51
C PRO A 43 8.79 -22.87 -4.36
N SER A 44 10.12 -22.92 -4.47
CA SER A 44 11.03 -22.28 -3.52
C SER A 44 12.11 -21.50 -4.24
N ILE A 45 12.51 -20.35 -3.70
CA ILE A 45 13.56 -19.49 -4.26
C ILE A 45 14.60 -19.17 -3.19
N ASN A 46 15.88 -19.16 -3.56
CA ASN A 46 16.93 -18.64 -2.70
C ASN A 46 17.40 -17.29 -3.24
N ILE A 47 17.13 -16.20 -2.52
CA ILE A 47 17.58 -14.86 -2.89
C ILE A 47 18.42 -14.32 -1.74
N ALA A 48 19.67 -13.92 -2.05
CA ALA A 48 20.59 -13.34 -1.07
C ALA A 48 20.78 -14.21 0.20
N GLY A 49 20.77 -15.54 0.04
CA GLY A 49 20.91 -16.49 1.15
C GLY A 49 19.64 -16.70 1.97
N GLN A 50 18.52 -16.07 1.61
CA GLN A 50 17.22 -16.33 2.19
C GLN A 50 16.46 -17.33 1.33
N SER A 51 16.01 -18.43 1.93
CA SER A 51 15.12 -19.40 1.29
C SER A 51 13.67 -18.96 1.50
N LEU A 52 12.92 -18.78 0.41
CA LEU A 52 11.49 -18.47 0.41
C LEU A 52 10.71 -19.62 -0.22
N LYS A 53 9.56 -19.97 0.36
CA LYS A 53 8.62 -20.96 -0.15
C LYS A 53 7.32 -20.29 -0.54
N PHE A 54 6.66 -20.79 -1.58
CA PHE A 54 5.36 -20.32 -2.00
C PHE A 54 4.26 -21.10 -1.29
N GLU A 55 3.50 -20.44 -0.40
CA GLU A 55 2.40 -21.02 0.35
C GLU A 55 1.21 -20.05 0.37
N ASN A 56 -0.02 -20.54 0.18
CA ASN A 56 -1.25 -19.75 0.24
C ASN A 56 -1.25 -18.47 -0.64
N GLY A 57 -0.57 -18.51 -1.80
CA GLY A 57 -0.48 -17.38 -2.72
C GLY A 57 0.60 -16.34 -2.38
N GLN A 58 1.45 -16.61 -1.38
CA GLN A 58 2.47 -15.68 -0.90
C GLN A 58 3.84 -16.36 -0.76
N TRP A 59 4.91 -15.57 -0.91
CA TRP A 59 6.28 -16.03 -0.62
C TRP A 59 6.59 -15.84 0.88
N ILE A 60 6.83 -16.95 1.58
CA ILE A 60 7.16 -16.99 3.01
C ILE A 60 8.61 -17.43 3.21
N THR A 61 9.34 -16.83 4.15
CA THR A 61 10.72 -17.23 4.44
C THR A 61 10.74 -18.56 5.19
N GLU A 62 11.52 -19.53 4.70
CA GLU A 62 11.62 -20.89 5.28
C GLU A 62 12.26 -20.86 6.68
N SER A 63 13.22 -19.97 6.89
CA SER A 63 13.57 -19.57 8.24
C SER A 63 12.51 -18.57 8.69
N GLY A 64 11.86 -18.82 9.83
CA GLY A 64 11.10 -17.82 10.57
C GLY A 64 12.06 -16.72 11.03
N GLY A 65 12.55 -15.93 10.07
CA GLY A 65 13.72 -15.10 10.19
C GLY A 65 13.52 -14.16 11.35
N THR A 66 14.38 -14.24 12.35
CA THR A 66 14.39 -13.36 13.51
C THR A 66 14.45 -11.87 13.14
N GLY A 67 14.84 -11.53 11.89
CA GLY A 67 14.70 -10.21 11.29
C GLY A 67 13.25 -9.76 11.08
N SER A 68 12.35 -10.66 10.67
CA SER A 68 10.91 -10.40 10.55
C SER A 68 10.29 -10.11 11.91
N LEU A 69 10.64 -10.87 12.96
CA LEU A 69 10.11 -10.64 14.31
C LEU A 69 10.57 -9.30 14.91
N LYS A 70 11.84 -8.91 14.73
CA LYS A 70 12.35 -7.62 15.19
C LYS A 70 11.69 -6.44 14.46
N GLU A 71 11.51 -6.57 13.15
CA GLU A 71 10.82 -5.54 12.35
C GLU A 71 9.33 -5.47 12.70
N ILE A 72 8.66 -6.61 12.89
CA ILE A 72 7.26 -6.69 13.36
C ILE A 72 7.12 -6.04 14.74
N GLN A 73 8.04 -6.28 15.67
CA GLN A 73 8.03 -5.62 16.98
C GLN A 73 8.22 -4.11 16.87
N ARG A 74 9.12 -3.66 15.99
CA ARG A 74 9.35 -2.22 15.74
C ARG A 74 8.13 -1.56 15.12
N LEU A 75 7.50 -2.22 14.14
CA LEU A 75 6.28 -1.75 13.49
C LEU A 75 5.12 -1.67 14.48
N ARG A 76 4.94 -2.68 15.35
CA ARG A 76 3.93 -2.63 16.43
C ARG A 76 4.12 -1.46 17.38
N LYS A 77 5.36 -1.20 17.81
CA LYS A 77 5.66 -0.05 18.68
C LYS A 77 5.33 1.28 18.00
N ARG A 78 5.69 1.44 16.72
CA ARG A 78 5.33 2.64 15.96
C ARG A 78 3.83 2.79 15.77
N ASN A 79 3.12 1.69 15.51
CA ASN A 79 1.68 1.73 15.32
C ASN A 79 0.96 2.20 16.58
N LEU A 80 1.36 1.68 17.75
CA LEU A 80 0.85 2.13 19.05
C LEU A 80 1.11 3.62 19.30
N GLN A 81 2.33 4.10 19.04
CA GLN A 81 2.66 5.52 19.17
C GLN A 81 1.80 6.39 18.26
N LEU A 82 1.62 5.99 17.00
CA LEU A 82 0.80 6.72 16.06
C LEU A 82 -0.68 6.72 16.48
N GLU A 83 -1.17 5.64 17.07
CA GLU A 83 -2.54 5.55 17.58
C GLU A 83 -2.75 6.48 18.80
N GLU A 84 -1.80 6.51 19.73
CA GLU A 84 -1.80 7.46 20.86
C GLU A 84 -1.75 8.91 20.39
N GLU A 85 -0.87 9.24 19.42
CA GLU A 85 -0.82 10.56 18.82
C GLU A 85 -2.11 10.91 18.10
N ASN A 86 -2.72 9.97 17.37
CA ASN A 86 -3.99 10.18 16.69
C ASN A 86 -5.10 10.50 17.69
N ASN A 87 -5.19 9.72 18.77
CA ASN A 87 -6.17 9.94 19.84
C ASN A 87 -5.97 11.29 20.51
N LEU A 88 -4.72 11.67 20.81
CA LEU A 88 -4.39 12.98 21.38
C LEU A 88 -4.75 14.12 20.43
N LEU A 89 -4.47 13.98 19.13
CA LEU A 89 -4.81 14.97 18.12
C LEU A 89 -6.31 15.15 17.99
N ARG A 90 -7.09 14.05 18.01
CA ARG A 90 -8.55 14.11 18.03
C ARG A 90 -9.07 14.87 19.24
N LEU A 91 -8.59 14.53 20.44
CA LEU A 91 -8.96 15.25 21.67
C LEU A 91 -8.60 16.74 21.61
N LYS A 92 -7.43 17.09 21.07
CA LYS A 92 -7.04 18.50 20.89
C LYS A 92 -7.99 19.22 19.95
N VAL A 93 -8.41 18.59 18.86
CA VAL A 93 -9.39 19.16 17.93
C VAL A 93 -10.72 19.36 18.64
N ASP A 94 -11.23 18.36 19.36
CA ASP A 94 -12.50 18.46 20.09
C ASP A 94 -12.47 19.58 21.13
N ILE A 95 -11.40 19.67 21.92
CA ILE A 95 -11.22 20.75 22.91
C ILE A 95 -11.15 22.12 22.23
N LEU A 96 -10.41 22.25 21.13
CA LEU A 96 -10.33 23.51 20.41
C LEU A 96 -11.68 23.91 19.82
N LEU A 97 -12.45 22.94 19.30
CA LEU A 97 -13.82 23.15 18.84
C LEU A 97 -14.76 23.54 19.99
N ASP A 98 -14.59 23.00 21.19
CA ASP A 98 -15.36 23.42 22.37
C ASP A 98 -14.95 24.82 22.88
N MET A 99 -13.66 25.15 22.78
CA MET A 99 -13.11 26.46 23.19
C MET A 99 -13.45 27.58 22.22
N THR A 100 -13.65 27.25 20.94
CA THR A 100 -14.32 28.16 20.01
C THR A 100 -15.81 28.02 20.24
N PRO A 101 -16.50 28.94 20.94
CA PRO A 101 -17.96 28.89 20.91
C PRO A 101 -18.37 28.89 19.44
N ASN A 102 -19.02 27.81 19.00
CA ASN A 102 -19.64 27.77 17.70
C ASN A 102 -20.47 29.07 17.61
N GLU A 103 -20.17 29.91 16.63
CA GLU A 103 -20.93 31.15 16.38
C GLU A 103 -22.43 30.85 16.22
N GLN A 104 -22.77 29.60 15.93
CA GLN A 104 -24.15 29.08 15.90
C GLN A 104 -24.85 28.98 17.28
N ALA A 105 -24.13 28.94 18.41
CA ALA A 105 -24.74 28.97 19.74
C ALA A 105 -24.91 30.42 20.28
N ALA A 106 -24.20 31.39 19.71
CA ALA A 106 -24.34 32.82 20.06
C ALA A 106 -25.29 33.58 19.12
N GLY A 107 -25.76 32.95 18.04
CA GLY A 107 -26.71 33.53 17.08
C GLY A 107 -28.16 33.63 17.57
N ASP A 108 -28.55 32.89 18.62
CA ASP A 108 -29.94 32.82 19.09
C ASP A 108 -30.23 33.64 20.37
N THR A 109 -29.28 34.45 20.87
CA THR A 109 -29.50 35.27 22.09
C THR A 109 -29.29 36.78 21.94
N PHE A 110 -28.91 37.27 20.76
CA PHE A 110 -28.79 38.73 20.52
C PHE A 110 -29.86 39.29 19.58
N GLY A 111 -31.11 38.99 19.94
CA GLY A 111 -32.31 39.56 19.35
C GLY A 111 -32.88 40.78 20.09
N VAL A 112 -32.13 41.51 20.92
CA VAL A 112 -32.55 42.83 21.46
C VAL A 112 -31.29 43.55 21.95
N THR A 113 -30.68 44.48 21.22
CA THR A 113 -30.96 45.92 21.35
C THR A 113 -30.04 46.65 20.37
N ASN A 114 -30.54 47.00 19.19
CA ASN A 114 -29.94 48.05 18.37
C ASN A 114 -30.78 49.31 18.59
N LEU A 115 -30.35 50.15 19.54
CA LEU A 115 -30.56 51.60 19.45
C LEU A 115 -29.43 52.15 18.55
N PRO A 116 -29.58 53.25 17.78
CA PRO A 116 -30.46 54.39 18.07
C PRO A 116 -31.15 55.02 16.84
N SER A 117 -32.25 55.76 17.05
CA SER A 117 -32.67 56.85 16.14
C SER A 117 -33.73 57.74 16.79
N ALA A 118 -33.35 58.98 17.12
CA ALA A 118 -34.08 60.20 16.72
C ALA A 118 -33.40 61.45 17.31
N THR A 119 -32.76 62.18 16.40
CA THR A 119 -32.89 63.62 16.16
C THR A 119 -32.55 64.61 17.28
N ILE A 120 -31.39 65.24 17.04
CA ILE A 120 -30.83 66.48 17.60
C ILE A 120 -31.89 67.56 17.78
N THR A 121 -32.06 68.03 19.02
CA THR A 121 -32.69 69.33 19.31
C THR A 121 -31.71 70.44 18.93
N SER A 122 -32.07 71.19 17.90
CA SER A 122 -31.39 72.42 17.49
C SER A 122 -31.69 73.54 18.51
N SER A 123 -30.66 74.08 19.14
CA SER A 123 -30.75 75.30 19.93
C SER A 123 -29.48 76.13 19.80
N ALA A 124 -29.42 76.97 18.76
CA ALA A 124 -28.72 78.26 18.77
C ALA A 124 -28.98 79.01 17.45
N GLN A 125 -30.01 79.88 17.42
CA GLN A 125 -30.00 81.06 16.56
C GLN A 125 -30.76 82.17 17.28
N SER A 126 -30.00 83.00 17.98
CA SER A 126 -30.37 84.36 18.33
C SER A 126 -30.26 85.23 17.08
N ASP A 127 -31.36 85.79 16.60
CA ASP A 127 -31.46 87.26 16.49
C ASP A 127 -32.92 87.71 16.26
N PRO A 128 -33.26 88.94 16.73
CA PRO A 128 -34.62 89.43 16.89
C PRO A 128 -35.08 90.23 15.68
N ASP A 129 -36.28 89.95 15.18
CA ASP A 129 -37.12 90.98 14.57
C ASP A 129 -38.59 90.59 14.73
N ARG A 130 -39.26 91.33 15.63
CA ARG A 130 -40.70 91.31 15.83
C ARG A 130 -41.23 92.67 15.37
N VAL A 131 -42.26 92.63 14.53
CA VAL A 131 -43.20 93.73 14.24
C VAL A 131 -43.70 94.40 15.52
#